data_AF-A0A1M5A2X3-F1
#
_entry.id   AF-A0A1M5A2X3-F1
#
_cell.length_a   1.000
_cell.length_b   1.000
_cell.length_c   1.000
_cell.angle_alpha   90.00
_cell.angle_beta   90.00
_cell.angle_gamma   90.00
#
_symmetry.space_group_name_H-M   'P 1'
#
loop_
_entity.id
_entity.type
_entity.pdbx_description
1 polymer ?
#
loop_
_entity_poly.entity_id
_entity_poly.type
_entity_poly.pdbx_seq_one_letter_code
_entity_poly.pdbx_strand_id
1 'polypeptide(L)' 'MSKTACKKKDFKNKENPKFECKKCGAKVTKEEKVCKPKKIKN' A
#
# COMPACT_ATOMS: atom_id res chain seq x y z
N MET A 1 14.63 5.39 -6.84
CA MET A 1 13.41 4.55 -6.92
C MET A 1 12.45 4.92 -5.79
N SER A 2 11.41 5.71 -6.09
CA SER A 2 10.52 6.31 -5.09
C SER A 2 9.22 5.50 -4.99
N LYS A 3 9.07 4.69 -3.94
CA LYS A 3 7.86 3.88 -3.69
C LYS A 3 6.62 4.78 -3.58
N THR A 4 5.76 4.71 -4.60
CA THR A 4 4.80 5.76 -4.99
C THR A 4 3.59 5.89 -4.07
N ALA A 5 3.18 4.83 -3.35
CA ALA A 5 1.90 4.86 -2.60
C ALA A 5 1.98 5.59 -1.26
N CYS A 6 3.10 5.55 -0.53
CA CYS A 6 3.19 6.29 0.75
C CYS A 6 3.18 7.81 0.60
N LYS A 7 3.45 8.34 -0.60
CA LYS A 7 3.37 9.78 -0.87
C LYS A 7 1.95 10.24 -1.22
N LYS A 8 1.05 9.33 -1.62
CA LYS A 8 -0.33 9.65 -1.95
C LYS A 8 -1.24 9.11 -0.85
N LYS A 9 -1.61 9.98 0.10
CA LYS A 9 -2.55 9.67 1.19
C LYS A 9 -3.91 9.16 0.70
N ASP A 10 -4.24 9.39 -0.57
CA ASP A 10 -5.51 9.02 -1.21
C ASP A 10 -5.37 7.92 -2.28
N PHE A 11 -4.44 6.97 -2.11
CA PHE A 11 -4.36 5.81 -3.01
C PHE A 11 -5.53 4.84 -2.74
N LYS A 12 -6.74 5.21 -3.16
CA LYS A 12 -7.90 4.31 -3.26
C LYS A 12 -7.60 3.25 -4.32
N ASN A 13 -6.93 2.18 -3.93
CA ASN A 13 -6.72 1.05 -4.83
C ASN A 13 -7.97 0.18 -4.84
N LYS A 14 -8.49 -0.04 -6.05
CA LYS A 14 -9.73 -0.75 -6.37
C LYS A 14 -9.86 -2.08 -5.60
N GLU A 15 -10.95 -2.18 -4.85
CA GLU A 15 -11.71 -3.35 -4.40
C GLU A 15 -11.04 -4.54 -3.66
N ASN A 16 -9.71 -4.69 -3.64
CA ASN A 16 -9.08 -5.75 -2.82
C ASN A 16 -7.58 -5.48 -2.52
N PRO A 17 -7.26 -4.58 -1.57
CA PRO A 17 -5.88 -4.36 -1.18
C PRO A 17 -5.29 -5.61 -0.50
N LYS A 18 -4.20 -6.13 -1.06
CA LYS A 18 -3.45 -7.28 -0.50
C LYS A 18 -2.34 -6.87 0.45
N PHE A 19 -1.88 -5.62 0.37
CA PHE A 19 -0.76 -5.10 1.13
C PHE A 19 -1.09 -3.73 1.73
N GLU A 20 -0.75 -3.54 3.00
CA GLU A 20 -0.86 -2.29 3.73
C GLU A 20 0.53 -1.82 4.15
N CYS A 21 0.81 -0.51 4.11
CA CYS A 21 2.03 0.00 4.69
C CYS A 21 1.92 0.16 6.22
N LYS A 22 2.80 -0.51 6.97
CA LYS A 22 2.85 -0.39 8.45
C LYS A 22 3.07 1.04 8.96
N LYS A 23 3.72 1.91 8.18
CA LYS A 23 4.10 3.26 8.60
C LYS A 23 3.10 4.33 8.19
N CYS A 24 2.57 4.23 6.98
CA CYS A 24 1.77 5.29 6.36
C CYS A 24 0.28 4.89 6.19
N GLY A 25 -0.09 3.65 6.46
CA GLY A 25 -1.47 3.15 6.32
C GLY A 25 -1.94 2.96 4.86
N ALA A 26 -1.06 3.21 3.88
CA ALA A 26 -1.42 3.08 2.46
C ALA A 26 -1.74 1.62 2.10
N LYS A 27 -2.91 1.39 1.51
CA LYS A 27 -3.39 0.07 1.07
C LYS A 27 -3.24 -0.08 -0.44
N VAL A 28 -2.61 -1.15 -0.88
CA VAL A 28 -2.31 -1.43 -2.29
C VAL A 28 -2.46 -2.91 -2.62
N THR A 29 -2.60 -3.21 -3.90
CA THR A 29 -2.64 -4.58 -4.44
C THR A 29 -1.26 -5.18 -4.64
N LYS A 30 -0.22 -4.36 -4.90
CA LYS A 30 1.16 -4.79 -5.19
C LYS A 30 2.13 -4.33 -4.11
N GLU A 31 2.97 -5.24 -3.65
CA GLU A 31 3.97 -5.00 -2.59
C GLU A 31 4.93 -3.84 -2.92
N GLU A 32 5.37 -3.77 -4.18
CA GLU A 32 6.35 -2.79 -4.67
C GLU A 32 5.87 -1.33 -4.56
N LYS A 33 4.55 -1.12 -4.49
CA LYS A 33 3.98 0.22 -4.41
C LYS A 33 4.08 0.83 -3.00
N VAL A 34 4.33 0.03 -1.95
CA VAL A 34 4.40 0.49 -0.55
C VAL A 34 5.79 0.35 0.05
N CYS A 35 6.15 1.29 0.95
CA CYS A 35 7.50 1.31 1.52
C CYS A 35 7.78 0.22 2.55
N LYS A 36 6.80 -0.06 3.41
CA LYS A 36 6.83 -1.11 4.43
C LYS A 36 5.61 -2.01 4.30
N PRO A 37 5.56 -2.85 3.25
CA PRO A 37 4.42 -3.74 3.01
C PRO A 37 4.16 -4.67 4.18
N LYS A 38 2.89 -4.84 4.51
CA LYS A 38 2.32 -5.83 5.40
C LYS A 38 1.19 -6.50 4.64
N LYS A 39 1.24 -7.82 4.50
CA LYS A 39 0.14 -8.57 3.88
C LYS A 39 -1.12 -8.38 4.72
N ILE A 40 -2.19 -7.92 4.08
CA ILE A 40 -3.54 -7.93 4.65
C ILE A 40 -4.04 -9.36 4.40
N LYS A 41 -4.07 -10.18 5.45
CA LYS A 41 -4.77 -11.47 5.39
C LYS A 41 -6.23 -11.13 5.66
N ASN A 42 -7.06 -11.21 4.62
CA ASN A 42 -8.50 -11.33 4.79
C ASN A 42 -8.82 -12.73 5.29
#